data_AF-A0A815ZVC1-F1
#
_entry.id   AF-A0A815ZVC1-F1
#
_cell.length_a   1.000
_cell.length_b   1.000
_cell.length_c   1.000
_cell.angle_alpha   90.00
_cell.angle_beta   90.00
_cell.angle_gamma   90.00
#
_symmetry.space_group_name_H-M   'P 1'
#
loop_
_entity.id
_entity.type
_entity.pdbx_description
1 polymer ?
#
loop_
_entity_poly.entity_id
_entity_poly.type
_entity_poly.pdbx_seq_one_letter_code
_entity_poly.pdbx_strand_id
1 'polypeptide(L)'
;MHVLPNTLLIVTILLFASQYTFGLTCYSCADCGDPFDATSASNITVNGTNLYCKKTQGASIIDRNITDICQPFTVGGNGVQCCQTDFCNGITQIFSSNSLVFIFLIGLISKFM
;
A
#
# COMPACT_ATOMS: atom_id res chain seq x y z
N MET A 1 -0.96 -21.19 42.61
CA MET A 1 -1.90 -20.49 41.72
C MET A 1 -1.87 -21.22 40.38
N HIS A 2 -2.82 -22.12 40.13
CA HIS A 2 -2.90 -22.90 38.89
C HIS A 2 -3.57 -22.03 37.82
N VAL A 3 -2.79 -21.50 36.88
CA VAL A 3 -3.35 -20.88 35.68
C VAL A 3 -3.78 -22.03 34.77
N LEU A 4 -5.09 -22.21 34.55
CA LEU A 4 -5.58 -23.27 33.66
C LEU A 4 -5.01 -23.05 32.24
N PRO A 5 -4.57 -24.10 31.53
CA PRO A 5 -3.96 -23.98 30.19
C PRO A 5 -4.87 -23.26 29.18
N ASN A 6 -6.18 -23.33 29.38
CA ASN A 6 -7.18 -22.61 28.57
C ASN A 6 -7.10 -21.09 28.72
N THR A 7 -6.74 -20.60 29.91
CA THR A 7 -6.60 -19.15 30.18
C THR A 7 -5.40 -18.58 29.43
N LEU A 8 -4.30 -19.33 29.36
CA LEU A 8 -3.11 -18.91 28.61
C LEU A 8 -3.43 -18.83 27.11
N LEU A 9 -4.11 -19.84 26.56
CA LEU A 9 -4.51 -19.89 25.14
C LEU A 9 -5.44 -18.72 24.75
N ILE A 10 -6.42 -18.40 25.59
CA ILE A 10 -7.34 -17.27 25.35
C ILE A 10 -6.57 -15.94 25.35
N VAL A 11 -5.64 -15.76 26.29
CA VAL A 11 -4.81 -14.54 26.36
C VAL A 11 -3.89 -14.44 25.14
N THR A 12 -3.29 -15.52 24.64
CA THR A 12 -2.50 -15.47 23.40
C THR A 12 -3.36 -15.14 22.20
N ILE A 13 -4.54 -15.76 22.03
CA ILE A 13 -5.45 -15.48 20.91
C ILE A 13 -5.90 -14.01 20.93
N LEU A 14 -6.25 -13.46 22.09
CA LEU A 14 -6.64 -12.05 22.24
C LEU A 14 -5.46 -11.10 21.95
N LEU A 15 -4.25 -11.46 22.41
CA LEU A 15 -3.04 -10.71 22.10
C LEU A 15 -2.78 -10.72 20.59
N PHE A 16 -2.86 -11.86 19.90
CA PHE A 16 -2.67 -11.94 18.44
C PHE A 16 -3.79 -11.24 17.65
N ALA A 17 -5.05 -11.28 18.13
CA ALA A 17 -6.16 -10.57 17.50
C ALA A 17 -6.00 -9.03 17.58
N SER A 18 -5.32 -8.53 18.61
CA SER A 18 -5.10 -7.08 18.81
C SER A 18 -3.99 -6.47 17.92
N GLN A 19 -3.16 -7.28 17.25
CA GLN A 19 -1.92 -6.77 16.62
C GLN A 19 -2.02 -6.51 15.12
N TYR A 20 -3.19 -6.66 14.50
CA TYR A 20 -3.35 -6.45 13.07
C TYR A 20 -3.87 -5.05 12.71
N THR A 21 -3.56 -4.03 13.52
CA THR A 21 -3.67 -2.63 13.10
C THR A 21 -2.29 -2.12 12.71
N PHE A 22 -1.85 -2.48 11.51
CA PHE A 22 -0.66 -1.86 10.93
C PHE A 22 -1.03 -0.44 10.49
N GLY A 23 -0.28 0.55 10.98
CA GLY A 23 -0.34 1.89 10.42
C GLY A 23 0.22 1.87 9.01
N LEU A 24 -0.51 2.46 8.06
CA LEU A 24 -0.04 2.64 6.69
C LEU A 24 0.19 4.13 6.44
N THR A 25 1.39 4.48 5.98
CA THR A 25 1.75 5.85 5.62
C THR A 25 1.82 6.02 4.11
N CYS A 26 1.10 6.98 3.57
CA CYS A 26 1.02 7.25 2.13
C CYS A 26 1.33 8.72 1.82
N TYR A 27 1.75 9.00 0.59
CA TYR A 27 1.74 10.37 0.08
C TYR A 27 0.31 10.83 -0.18
N SER A 28 0.02 12.08 0.16
CA SER A 28 -1.25 12.75 -0.04
C SER A 28 -1.03 14.09 -0.73
N CYS A 29 -1.58 14.20 -1.93
CA CYS A 29 -1.56 15.43 -2.73
C CYS A 29 -2.70 15.39 -3.76
N ALA A 30 -3.21 16.57 -4.06
CA ALA A 30 -3.99 16.81 -5.26
C ALA A 30 -3.06 17.45 -6.28
N ASP A 31 -3.02 16.91 -7.49
CA ASP A 31 -2.20 17.40 -8.61
C ASP A 31 -0.71 17.63 -8.30
N CYS A 32 -0.02 16.61 -7.77
CA CYS A 32 1.42 16.69 -7.41
C CYS A 32 2.39 16.50 -8.58
N GLY A 33 1.90 16.54 -9.82
CA GLY A 33 2.72 16.46 -11.04
C GLY A 33 3.37 15.11 -11.33
N ASP A 34 3.97 15.03 -12.53
CA ASP A 34 4.85 13.94 -13.01
C ASP A 34 6.08 14.57 -13.70
N PRO A 35 7.33 14.26 -13.32
CA PRO A 35 7.74 13.27 -12.32
C PRO A 35 7.36 13.64 -10.89
N PHE A 36 7.08 12.64 -10.06
CA PHE A 36 6.69 12.83 -8.66
C PHE A 36 7.82 13.46 -7.83
N ASP A 37 7.52 14.56 -7.15
CA ASP A 37 8.36 15.13 -6.12
C ASP A 37 7.76 14.85 -4.73
N ALA A 38 8.45 14.08 -3.90
CA ALA A 38 7.97 13.76 -2.55
C ALA A 38 7.84 15.00 -1.65
N THR A 39 8.53 16.10 -1.96
CA THR A 39 8.43 17.36 -1.20
C THR A 39 7.17 18.16 -1.50
N SER A 40 6.49 17.87 -2.63
CA SER A 40 5.22 18.52 -3.01
C SER A 40 3.99 17.83 -2.40
N ALA A 41 4.19 16.72 -1.68
CA ALA A 41 3.13 15.94 -1.06
C ALA A 41 3.18 16.00 0.47
N SER A 42 2.00 15.97 1.09
CA SER A 42 1.89 15.70 2.52
C SER A 42 1.93 14.20 2.79
N ASN A 43 2.26 13.81 4.02
CA ASN A 43 2.21 12.41 4.45
C ASN A 43 0.94 12.18 5.27
N ILE A 44 0.23 11.08 5.01
CA ILE A 44 -0.92 10.66 5.80
C ILE A 44 -0.67 9.25 6.35
N THR A 45 -0.82 9.08 7.66
CA THR A 45 -0.73 7.78 8.34
C THR A 45 -2.08 7.43 8.92
N VAL A 46 -2.61 6.25 8.57
CA VAL A 46 -3.87 5.74 9.12
C VAL A 46 -3.65 4.33 9.67
N ASN A 47 -4.17 4.08 10.87
CA ASN A 47 -4.19 2.76 11.48
C ASN A 47 -5.49 2.06 11.11
N GLY A 48 -5.41 0.84 10.59
CA GLY A 48 -6.59 0.08 10.22
C GLY A 48 -6.23 -1.19 9.47
N THR A 49 -7.26 -1.93 9.08
CA THR A 49 -7.14 -3.06 8.16
C THR A 49 -7.64 -2.62 6.78
N ASN A 50 -7.15 -3.28 5.72
CA ASN A 50 -7.56 -3.03 4.34
C ASN A 50 -7.30 -1.60 3.84
N LEU A 51 -6.26 -0.95 4.33
CA LEU A 51 -5.81 0.34 3.82
C LEU A 51 -4.88 0.15 2.61
N TYR A 52 -4.97 1.09 1.67
CA TYR A 52 -4.17 1.15 0.47
C TYR A 52 -3.67 2.57 0.24
N CYS A 53 -2.39 2.71 -0.12
CA CYS A 53 -1.91 3.91 -0.76
C CYS A 53 -2.35 3.87 -2.22
N LYS A 54 -3.06 4.91 -2.65
CA LYS A 54 -3.60 5.07 -4.00
C LYS A 54 -2.83 6.13 -4.76
N LYS A 55 -2.60 5.86 -6.04
CA LYS A 55 -2.24 6.83 -7.07
C LYS A 55 -3.32 6.81 -8.14
N THR A 56 -3.85 7.98 -8.47
CA THR A 56 -4.76 8.19 -9.60
C THR A 56 -4.04 9.08 -10.60
N GLN A 57 -3.97 8.65 -11.86
CA GLN A 57 -3.35 9.39 -12.96
C GLN A 57 -4.39 9.60 -14.05
N GLY A 58 -4.80 10.85 -14.24
CA GLY A 58 -5.53 11.30 -15.42
C GLY A 58 -4.59 11.94 -16.43
N ALA A 59 -5.14 12.38 -17.57
CA ALA A 59 -4.37 12.96 -18.67
C ALA A 59 -3.54 14.20 -18.29
N SER A 60 -3.88 14.89 -17.19
CA SER A 60 -3.17 16.08 -16.75
C SER A 60 -3.14 16.27 -15.23
N ILE A 61 -3.75 15.36 -14.47
CA ILE A 61 -3.90 15.49 -13.01
C ILE A 61 -3.44 14.18 -12.37
N ILE A 62 -2.57 14.29 -11.37
CA ILE A 62 -2.10 13.15 -10.58
C ILE A 62 -2.43 13.37 -9.11
N ASP A 63 -3.29 12.50 -8.60
CA ASP A 63 -3.71 12.52 -7.20
C ASP A 63 -3.15 11.32 -6.45
N ARG A 64 -2.78 11.54 -5.19
CA ARG A 64 -2.26 10.51 -4.29
C ARG A 64 -2.99 10.63 -2.97
N ASN A 65 -3.46 9.52 -2.42
CA ASN A 65 -4.09 9.50 -1.10
C ASN A 65 -4.08 8.09 -0.49
N ILE A 66 -4.65 7.99 0.70
CA ILE A 66 -5.00 6.71 1.34
C ILE A 66 -6.49 6.40 1.09
N THR A 67 -6.82 5.12 0.96
CA THR A 67 -8.18 4.64 0.72
C THR A 67 -8.37 3.26 1.36
N ASP A 68 -9.59 2.95 1.78
CA ASP A 68 -10.02 1.62 2.25
C ASP A 68 -10.62 0.77 1.11
N ILE A 69 -10.92 1.39 -0.03
CA ILE A 69 -11.41 0.74 -1.24
C ILE A 69 -10.47 1.08 -2.40
N CYS A 70 -9.98 0.05 -3.09
CA CYS A 70 -9.25 0.23 -4.33
C CYS A 70 -9.67 -0.73 -5.43
N GLN A 71 -9.87 -0.21 -6.64
CA GLN A 71 -10.10 -0.96 -7.87
C GLN A 71 -9.04 -0.53 -8.89
N PRO A 72 -7.89 -1.24 -9.00
CA PRO A 72 -6.82 -0.83 -9.90
C PRO A 72 -7.21 -1.06 -11.37
N PHE A 73 -6.88 -0.09 -12.22
CA PHE A 73 -7.05 -0.19 -13.67
C PHE A 73 -6.05 0.72 -14.39
N THR A 74 -5.78 0.44 -15.67
CA THR A 74 -4.86 1.26 -16.49
C THR A 74 -5.29 1.28 -17.94
N VAL A 75 -5.40 2.47 -18.52
CA VAL A 75 -5.72 2.72 -19.94
C VAL A 75 -4.80 3.82 -20.45
N GLY A 76 -3.88 3.48 -21.36
CA GLY A 76 -2.99 4.46 -21.99
C GLY A 76 -2.13 5.26 -20.99
N GLY A 77 -1.62 4.61 -19.93
CA GLY A 77 -0.81 5.26 -18.88
C GLY A 77 -1.62 6.01 -17.82
N ASN A 78 -2.93 6.15 -18.00
CA ASN A 78 -3.86 6.73 -17.03
C ASN A 78 -4.56 5.61 -16.24
N GLY A 79 -4.96 5.88 -15.00
CA GLY A 79 -5.78 4.96 -14.22
C GLY A 79 -5.58 5.06 -12.72
N VAL A 80 -5.80 3.95 -12.04
CA VAL A 80 -5.69 3.83 -10.58
C VAL A 80 -4.73 2.69 -10.26
N GLN A 81 -3.77 2.96 -9.38
CA GLN A 81 -2.90 1.94 -8.81
C GLN A 81 -2.94 2.02 -7.28
N CYS A 82 -2.84 0.86 -6.65
CA CYS A 82 -2.81 0.74 -5.21
C CYS A 82 -1.75 -0.23 -4.73
N CYS A 83 -1.31 -0.02 -3.49
CA CYS A 83 -0.31 -0.82 -2.82
C CYS A 83 -0.46 -0.65 -1.30
N GLN A 84 0.10 -1.56 -0.51
CA GLN A 84 -0.12 -1.65 0.94
C GLN A 84 1.18 -1.57 1.75
N THR A 85 2.20 -0.91 1.20
CA THR A 85 3.46 -0.63 1.90
C THR A 85 3.64 0.87 2.03
N ASP A 86 4.41 1.32 3.02
CA ASP A 86 4.61 2.75 3.21
C ASP A 86 5.16 3.45 1.96
N PHE A 87 4.63 4.63 1.66
CA PHE A 87 5.06 5.52 0.57
C PHE A 87 5.03 4.91 -0.84
N CYS A 88 4.41 3.75 -1.02
CA CYS A 88 4.44 3.00 -2.27
C CYS A 88 3.69 3.69 -3.42
N ASN A 89 2.77 4.59 -3.10
CA ASN A 89 2.11 5.43 -4.08
C ASN A 89 3.01 6.57 -4.59
N GLY A 90 4.32 6.56 -4.35
CA GLY A 90 5.30 7.48 -4.95
C GLY A 90 5.78 7.10 -6.35
N ILE A 91 5.32 5.97 -6.89
CA ILE A 91 5.70 5.50 -8.23
C ILE A 91 5.40 6.50 -9.36
N THR A 92 6.31 6.56 -10.34
CA THR A 92 6.21 7.45 -11.52
C THR A 92 5.25 6.93 -12.56
N GLN A 93 5.21 5.61 -12.82
CA GLN A 93 4.30 5.02 -13.81
C GLN A 93 3.28 4.09 -13.18
N ILE A 94 2.06 4.08 -13.72
CA ILE A 94 1.06 3.08 -13.39
C ILE A 94 1.29 1.82 -14.23
N PHE A 95 1.43 0.66 -13.58
CA PHE A 95 1.61 -0.61 -14.26
C PHE A 95 0.28 -1.35 -14.42
N SER A 96 0.06 -1.93 -15.61
CA SER A 96 -1.00 -2.91 -15.84
C SER A 96 -0.79 -4.14 -14.96
N SER A 97 -1.85 -4.69 -14.37
CA SER A 97 -1.84 -5.91 -13.56
C SER A 97 -1.19 -7.12 -14.26
N ASN A 98 -1.03 -7.09 -15.60
CA ASN A 98 -0.30 -8.10 -16.36
C ASN A 98 1.23 -8.05 -16.15
N SER A 99 1.79 -6.98 -15.57
CA SER A 99 3.23 -6.80 -15.36
C SER A 99 3.75 -7.33 -14.02
N LEU A 100 2.87 -7.76 -13.09
CA LEU A 100 3.29 -8.32 -11.79
C LEU A 100 4.11 -9.62 -11.93
N VAL A 101 3.94 -10.35 -13.03
CA VAL A 101 4.75 -11.55 -13.32
C VAL A 101 6.24 -11.20 -13.49
N PHE A 102 6.58 -10.02 -13.99
CA PHE A 102 7.98 -9.62 -14.21
C PHE A 102 8.70 -9.16 -12.94
N ILE A 103 8.00 -8.53 -11.98
CA ILE A 103 8.63 -8.05 -10.73
C ILE A 103 8.98 -9.22 -9.80
N PHE A 104 8.12 -10.26 -9.74
CA PHE A 104 8.46 -11.50 -9.02
C PHE A 104 9.66 -12.21 -9.64
N LEU A 105 9.81 -12.20 -10.97
CA LEU A 105 10.98 -12.80 -11.65
C LEU A 105 12.28 -12.06 -11.35
N ILE A 106 12.30 -10.72 -11.33
CA ILE A 106 13.52 -9.96 -11.01
C ILE A 106 13.93 -10.18 -9.55
N GLY A 107 12.97 -10.18 -8.61
CA GLY A 107 13.23 -10.46 -7.19
C GLY A 107 13.78 -11.87 -6.92
N LEU A 108 13.37 -12.86 -7.73
CA LEU A 108 13.90 -14.22 -7.69
C LEU A 108 15.31 -14.29 -8.31
N ILE A 109 15.57 -13.63 -9.43
CA ILE A 109 16.90 -13.63 -10.07
C ILE A 109 17.95 -12.97 -9.17
N SER A 110 17.61 -11.90 -8.44
CA SER A 110 18.51 -11.26 -7.46
C SER A 110 18.82 -12.09 -6.21
N LYS A 111 18.20 -13.26 -6.04
CA LYS A 111 18.56 -14.23 -4.99
C LYS A 111 19.41 -15.40 -5.50
N PHE A 112 19.64 -15.49 -6.81
CA PHE A 112 20.38 -16.58 -7.45
C PHE A 112 21.63 -16.09 -8.22
N MET A 113 22.04 -14.83 -8.01
CA MET A 113 23.32 -14.28 -8.47
C MET A 113 24.13 -13.75 -7.29
#